data_AF-A0A6M0F919-F1
#
_entry.id   AF-A0A6M0F919-F1
#
_cell.length_a   1.000
_cell.length_b   1.000
_cell.length_c   1.000
_cell.angle_alpha   90.00
_cell.angle_beta   90.00
_cell.angle_gamma   90.00
#
_symmetry.space_group_name_H-M   'P 1'
#
loop_
_entity.id
_entity.type
_entity.pdbx_description
1 polymer ?
#
loop_
_entity_poly.entity_id
_entity_poly.type
_entity_poly.pdbx_seq_one_letter_code
_entity_poly.pdbx_strand_id
1 'polypeptide(L)'
;MFGLGRSQRFPAFRAQLYDKALRILLEEWAADKGIMQGDIYDGLSTELEEVLLAEIACTHFVKDQLFFTRRELVDAIKTFLANTLDAPQHLDGEKVLDTITIQQGIFVERAEDAYTFSHLTLQEYLTAQYIVDHQQIQQLVTNHLFDQRWREVFLLVSGLMRGSVEILLAEIEKAAREKINTQKLRGLIFWAEQITKDSAGMYKSAAKRTIAIHIALNRKLNLNPIQTYDLNLNQTLIFAINLSCSIDSNLDKDLNLFKALKRSNGSIMKLDRNVDCAIDIVRTSGEEQRSKELDSLLSIDYEEALNIHVNRALELQIVLEKLKIFRSLEFTDFIKKLQALESNLPRQDQPVKIRVDFIETIIGIWCKTFQLDPDYWIFSQSEQSALGSYFYANELMVKCKESAVRVSPRIWKELEAQMVTVKEV
;
A
#
# COMPACT_ATOMS: atom_id res chain seq x y z
N MET A 1 -26.73 13.04 33.45
CA MET A 1 -27.77 12.98 32.39
C MET A 1 -27.12 13.53 31.13
N PHE A 2 -26.93 12.66 30.14
CA PHE A 2 -25.95 12.79 29.06
C PHE A 2 -26.15 14.01 28.15
N GLY A 3 -25.05 14.74 27.90
CA GLY A 3 -24.94 15.83 26.93
C GLY A 3 -24.68 15.37 25.48
N LEU A 4 -25.10 14.17 25.09
CA LEU A 4 -25.05 13.67 23.70
C LEU A 4 -26.06 14.37 22.75
N GLY A 5 -26.45 15.60 23.09
CA GLY A 5 -27.56 16.33 22.49
C GLY A 5 -27.20 17.40 21.46
N ARG A 6 -25.95 17.54 21.01
CA ARG A 6 -25.58 18.58 20.02
C ARG A 6 -24.73 18.01 18.87
N SER A 7 -25.46 17.72 17.78
CA SER A 7 -25.04 17.14 16.48
C SER A 7 -24.95 15.60 16.40
N GLN A 8 -26.08 14.95 16.10
CA GLN A 8 -26.17 13.53 15.71
C GLN A 8 -25.61 13.24 14.29
N ARG A 9 -24.56 13.95 13.87
CA ARG A 9 -23.87 13.66 12.60
C ARG A 9 -22.44 13.27 12.93
N PHE A 10 -22.16 11.98 12.77
CA PHE A 10 -20.80 11.46 12.75
C PHE A 10 -20.00 12.24 11.69
N PRO A 11 -18.80 12.76 12.02
CA PRO A 11 -17.95 13.41 11.04
C PRO A 11 -17.69 12.48 9.85
N ALA A 12 -17.75 13.02 8.64
CA ALA A 12 -17.51 12.24 7.42
C ALA A 12 -16.04 11.82 7.26
N PHE A 13 -15.12 12.51 7.94
CA PHE A 13 -13.69 12.31 7.85
C PHE A 13 -13.09 11.88 9.19
N ARG A 14 -12.20 10.88 9.15
CA ARG A 14 -11.55 10.30 10.34
C ARG A 14 -10.80 11.34 11.17
N ALA A 15 -10.04 12.24 10.52
CA ALA A 15 -9.33 13.31 11.22
C ALA A 15 -10.27 14.16 12.09
N GLN A 16 -11.47 14.50 11.60
CA GLN A 16 -12.45 15.28 12.36
C GLN A 16 -13.09 14.47 13.51
N LEU A 17 -13.17 13.15 13.37
CA LEU A 17 -13.62 12.28 14.45
C LEU A 17 -12.61 12.28 15.59
N TYR A 18 -11.32 12.16 15.27
CA TYR A 18 -10.26 12.17 16.26
C TYR A 18 -10.07 13.54 16.91
N ASP A 19 -10.19 14.63 16.15
CA ASP A 19 -10.25 16.01 16.69
C ASP A 19 -11.34 16.14 17.76
N LYS A 20 -12.58 15.74 17.41
CA LYS A 20 -13.70 15.78 18.37
C LYS A 20 -13.47 14.87 19.57
N ALA A 21 -12.95 13.66 19.35
CA ALA A 21 -12.70 12.72 20.43
C ALA A 21 -11.65 13.25 21.40
N LEU A 22 -10.54 13.81 20.89
CA LEU A 22 -9.50 14.44 21.71
C LEU A 22 -10.07 15.63 22.48
N ARG A 23 -10.79 16.55 21.82
CA ARG A 23 -11.40 17.70 22.49
C ARG A 23 -12.35 17.28 23.60
N ILE A 24 -13.19 16.27 23.39
CA ILE A 24 -14.06 15.73 24.45
C ILE A 24 -13.23 15.21 25.63
N LEU A 25 -12.15 14.45 25.36
CA LEU A 25 -11.24 13.96 26.40
C LEU A 25 -10.51 15.08 27.15
N LEU A 26 -10.29 16.24 26.54
CA LEU A 26 -9.66 17.38 27.21
C LEU A 26 -10.69 18.27 27.92
N GLU A 27 -11.85 18.51 27.31
CA GLU A 27 -12.91 19.43 27.76
C GLU A 27 -13.85 18.83 28.82
N GLU A 28 -14.30 17.58 28.67
CA GLU A 28 -15.13 16.92 29.71
C GLU A 28 -14.38 16.87 31.04
N TRP A 29 -13.07 16.68 30.96
CA TRP A 29 -12.20 16.72 32.12
C TRP A 29 -11.96 18.14 32.62
N ALA A 30 -11.81 19.14 31.76
CA ALA A 30 -11.76 20.55 32.19
C ALA A 30 -13.03 21.00 32.93
N ALA A 31 -14.20 20.45 32.58
CA ALA A 31 -15.47 20.75 33.25
C ALA A 31 -15.57 20.11 34.65
N ASP A 32 -15.10 18.86 34.80
CA ASP A 32 -15.06 18.18 36.11
C ASP A 32 -14.01 18.80 37.06
N LYS A 33 -12.95 19.44 36.52
CA LYS A 33 -11.94 20.20 37.30
C LYS A 33 -12.54 21.38 38.08
N GLY A 34 -13.63 22.00 37.61
CA GLY A 34 -14.30 23.11 38.32
C GLY A 34 -14.94 22.71 39.66
N ILE A 35 -15.04 21.40 39.95
CA ILE A 35 -15.70 20.85 41.15
C ILE A 35 -14.67 20.39 42.19
N MET A 36 -13.44 20.09 41.79
CA MET A 36 -12.35 19.64 42.67
C MET A 36 -11.40 20.81 42.97
N GLN A 37 -11.71 21.60 44.01
CA GLN A 37 -10.86 22.69 44.50
C GLN A 37 -9.43 22.19 44.84
N GLY A 38 -8.42 22.78 44.20
CA GLY A 38 -7.01 22.55 44.55
C GLY A 38 -6.00 22.87 43.43
N ASP A 39 -5.86 24.16 43.10
CA ASP A 39 -4.80 24.86 42.35
C ASP A 39 -3.47 24.11 42.09
N ILE A 40 -3.41 23.31 41.02
CA ILE A 40 -2.16 22.74 40.49
C ILE A 40 -2.10 22.83 38.95
N TYR A 41 -3.26 22.81 38.29
CA TYR A 41 -3.40 22.78 36.83
C TYR A 41 -4.12 24.04 36.31
N ASP A 42 -4.04 25.14 37.05
CA ASP A 42 -4.72 26.39 36.70
C ASP A 42 -3.82 27.18 35.72
N GLY A 43 -3.88 26.82 34.43
CA GLY A 43 -3.25 27.62 33.38
C GLY A 43 -2.84 26.93 32.08
N LEU A 44 -2.83 25.59 31.99
CA LEU A 44 -2.63 24.94 30.68
C LEU A 44 -3.97 24.93 29.94
N SER A 45 -4.10 25.76 28.90
CA SER A 45 -5.29 25.74 28.06
C SER A 45 -5.37 24.42 27.28
N THR A 46 -6.58 24.01 26.90
CA THR A 46 -6.79 22.82 26.07
C THR A 46 -5.96 22.87 24.79
N GLU A 47 -5.86 24.04 24.17
CA GLU A 47 -5.05 24.24 22.96
C GLU A 47 -3.56 24.02 23.22
N LEU A 48 -3.05 24.52 24.36
CA LEU A 48 -1.63 24.35 24.68
C LEU A 48 -1.30 22.90 25.05
N GLU A 49 -2.24 22.20 25.69
CA GLU A 49 -2.16 20.76 25.96
C GLU A 49 -2.17 19.93 24.67
N GLU A 50 -3.01 20.28 23.69
CA GLU A 50 -3.00 19.63 22.36
C GLU A 50 -1.64 19.76 21.68
N VAL A 51 -1.01 20.95 21.73
CA VAL A 51 0.33 21.17 21.14
C VAL A 51 1.40 20.34 21.86
N LEU A 52 1.38 20.31 23.20
CA LEU A 52 2.29 19.48 23.99
C LEU A 52 2.18 18.00 23.61
N LEU A 53 0.96 17.47 23.55
CA LEU A 53 0.71 16.07 23.21
C LEU A 53 1.12 15.75 21.77
N ALA A 54 0.90 16.68 20.83
CA ALA A 54 1.31 16.56 19.43
C ALA A 54 2.84 16.50 19.29
N GLU A 55 3.57 17.34 20.02
CA GLU A 55 5.04 17.35 20.02
C GLU A 55 5.63 16.05 20.58
N ILE A 56 5.10 15.57 21.72
CA ILE A 56 5.50 14.29 22.31
C ILE A 56 5.20 13.14 21.35
N ALA A 57 4.00 13.11 20.76
CA ALA A 57 3.60 12.07 19.82
C ALA A 57 4.55 12.01 18.62
N CYS A 58 4.77 13.13 17.94
CA CYS A 58 5.60 13.17 16.73
C CYS A 58 7.06 12.80 17.02
N THR A 59 7.64 13.37 18.07
CA THR A 59 9.06 13.12 18.44
C THR A 59 9.34 11.63 18.63
N HIS A 60 8.42 10.91 19.26
CA HIS A 60 8.60 9.48 19.56
C HIS A 60 8.15 8.57 18.41
N PHE A 61 7.15 8.97 17.65
CA PHE A 61 6.73 8.24 16.45
C PHE A 61 7.87 8.16 15.42
N VAL A 62 8.64 9.26 15.26
CA VAL A 62 9.87 9.30 14.45
C VAL A 62 10.94 8.32 14.96
N LYS A 63 11.07 8.14 16.27
CA LYS A 63 12.04 7.23 16.88
C LYS A 63 11.60 5.76 16.91
N ASP A 64 10.40 5.43 16.41
CA ASP A 64 9.79 4.09 16.52
C ASP A 64 9.66 3.61 17.98
N GLN A 65 9.40 4.54 18.90
CA GLN A 65 9.24 4.25 20.32
C GLN A 65 7.76 4.22 20.69
N LEU A 66 7.28 3.02 21.04
CA LEU A 66 5.92 2.81 21.57
C LEU A 66 5.83 3.02 23.08
N PHE A 67 6.96 2.81 23.79
CA PHE A 67 7.05 2.92 25.24
C PHE A 67 7.86 4.15 25.63
N PHE A 68 7.45 4.79 26.73
CA PHE A 68 8.13 5.91 27.37
C PHE A 68 8.48 5.54 28.79
N THR A 69 9.62 6.00 29.28
CA THR A 69 9.86 6.09 30.73
C THR A 69 9.17 7.32 31.29
N ARG A 70 8.86 7.30 32.59
CA ARG A 70 8.30 8.47 33.29
C ARG A 70 9.23 9.68 33.13
N ARG A 71 10.54 9.45 33.24
CA ARG A 71 11.56 10.49 33.08
C ARG A 71 11.52 11.14 31.70
N GLU A 72 11.44 10.36 30.63
CA GLU A 72 11.37 10.90 29.26
C GLU A 72 10.14 11.80 29.06
N LEU A 73 8.98 11.38 29.55
CA LEU A 73 7.76 12.19 29.48
C LEU A 73 7.86 13.48 30.28
N VAL A 74 8.37 13.41 31.52
CA VAL A 74 8.57 14.60 32.37
C VAL A 74 9.56 15.56 31.73
N ASP A 75 10.69 15.06 31.20
CA ASP A 75 11.71 15.89 30.56
C ASP A 75 11.15 16.55 29.29
N ALA A 76 10.33 15.84 28.50
CA ALA A 76 9.64 16.40 27.35
C ALA A 76 8.65 17.51 27.76
N ILE A 77 7.82 17.28 28.79
CA ILE A 77 6.87 18.28 29.32
C ILE A 77 7.61 19.51 29.83
N LYS A 78 8.67 19.35 30.62
CA LYS A 78 9.46 20.47 31.14
C LYS A 78 10.11 21.27 30.02
N THR A 79 10.64 20.60 29.01
CA THR A 79 11.24 21.24 27.84
C THR A 79 10.21 22.07 27.07
N PHE A 80 9.02 21.51 26.85
CA PHE A 80 7.92 22.19 26.19
C PHE A 80 7.47 23.44 26.94
N LEU A 81 7.22 23.32 28.25
CA LEU A 81 6.80 24.43 29.10
C LEU A 81 7.86 25.54 29.16
N ALA A 82 9.15 25.19 29.22
CA ALA A 82 10.24 26.16 29.24
C ALA A 82 10.39 26.95 27.93
N ASN A 83 10.03 26.34 26.79
CA ASN A 83 10.15 26.92 25.46
C ASN A 83 8.88 27.65 24.99
N THR A 84 7.80 27.62 25.78
CA THR A 84 6.51 28.23 25.44
C THR A 84 6.34 29.54 26.21
N LEU A 85 6.25 30.67 25.49
CA LEU A 85 6.15 32.01 26.09
C LEU A 85 4.93 32.16 27.01
N ASP A 86 3.79 31.59 26.61
CA ASP A 86 2.51 31.71 27.31
C ASP A 86 2.25 30.54 28.27
N ALA A 87 3.21 29.62 28.45
CA ALA A 87 3.07 28.54 29.40
C ALA A 87 3.18 29.07 30.85
N PRO A 88 2.31 28.62 31.77
CA PRO A 88 2.42 29.05 33.16
C PRO A 88 3.71 28.51 33.78
N GLN A 89 4.62 29.42 34.14
CA GLN A 89 5.97 29.11 34.65
C GLN A 89 5.98 28.35 35.98
N HIS A 90 4.84 28.27 36.67
CA HIS A 90 4.69 27.58 37.95
C HIS A 90 4.25 26.12 37.81
N LEU A 91 3.97 25.64 36.59
CA LEU A 91 3.56 24.26 36.37
C LEU A 91 4.73 23.29 36.62
N ASP A 92 4.43 22.25 37.39
CA ASP A 92 5.34 21.14 37.63
C ASP A 92 5.09 20.04 36.60
N GLY A 93 6.08 19.76 35.75
CA GLY A 93 5.97 18.74 34.69
C GLY A 93 5.62 17.34 35.21
N GLU A 94 5.99 17.03 36.46
CA GLU A 94 5.60 15.78 37.13
C GLU A 94 4.09 15.71 37.36
N LYS A 95 3.52 16.80 37.88
CA LYS A 95 2.09 16.90 38.15
C LYS A 95 1.27 16.95 36.86
N VAL A 96 1.80 17.62 35.82
CA VAL A 96 1.20 17.60 34.49
C VAL A 96 1.12 16.17 33.95
N LEU A 97 2.19 15.39 34.06
CA LEU A 97 2.18 13.99 33.65
C LEU A 97 1.18 13.15 34.45
N ASP A 98 1.15 13.32 35.77
CA ASP A 98 0.20 12.61 36.64
C ASP A 98 -1.25 12.93 36.26
N THR A 99 -1.56 14.18 35.92
CA THR A 99 -2.88 14.59 35.40
C THR A 99 -3.21 13.88 34.08
N ILE A 100 -2.30 13.92 33.10
CA ILE A 100 -2.53 13.30 31.78
C ILE A 100 -2.72 11.78 31.90
N THR A 101 -2.01 11.15 32.83
CA THR A 101 -2.02 9.69 33.03
C THR A 101 -3.19 9.22 33.88
N ILE A 102 -3.34 9.77 35.09
CA ILE A 102 -4.29 9.28 36.10
C ILE A 102 -5.70 9.78 35.81
N GLN A 103 -5.83 11.02 35.34
CA GLN A 103 -7.13 11.68 35.19
C GLN A 103 -7.65 11.54 33.77
N GLN A 104 -6.88 11.94 32.75
CA GLN A 104 -7.36 11.92 31.36
C GLN A 104 -7.19 10.55 30.68
N GLY A 105 -6.30 9.70 31.19
CA GLY A 105 -6.01 8.38 30.61
C GLY A 105 -5.46 8.46 29.18
N ILE A 106 -4.83 9.57 28.79
CA ILE A 106 -4.19 9.73 27.48
C ILE A 106 -2.88 8.94 27.43
N PHE A 107 -2.11 8.99 28.52
CA PHE A 107 -1.01 8.07 28.77
C PHE A 107 -1.46 6.95 29.71
N VAL A 108 -0.92 5.75 29.50
CA VAL A 108 -1.23 4.57 30.29
C VAL A 108 0.06 3.83 30.61
N GLU A 109 0.28 3.52 31.89
CA GLU A 109 1.38 2.66 32.33
C GLU A 109 1.04 1.19 32.02
N ARG A 110 1.88 0.52 31.22
CA ARG A 110 1.71 -0.86 30.77
C ARG A 110 2.53 -1.86 31.59
N ALA A 111 3.65 -1.40 32.13
CA ALA A 111 4.51 -2.09 33.08
C ALA A 111 5.23 -1.01 33.91
N GLU A 112 5.91 -1.42 34.98
CA GLU A 112 6.69 -0.50 35.83
C GLU A 112 7.60 0.39 34.99
N ASP A 113 7.39 1.71 35.07
CA ASP A 113 8.12 2.74 34.32
C ASP A 113 8.06 2.60 32.79
N ALA A 114 6.97 2.00 32.27
CA ALA A 114 6.73 1.83 30.83
C ALA A 114 5.34 2.35 30.43
N TYR A 115 5.28 3.58 29.96
CA TYR A 115 4.08 4.28 29.53
C TYR A 115 3.85 4.14 28.03
N THR A 116 2.59 4.19 27.58
CA THR A 116 2.22 4.31 26.17
C THR A 116 1.12 5.36 26.01
N PHE A 117 0.89 5.87 24.79
CA PHE A 117 -0.42 6.46 24.50
C PHE A 117 -1.50 5.39 24.73
N SER A 118 -2.69 5.80 25.14
CA SER A 118 -3.81 4.89 25.40
C SER A 118 -4.17 4.07 24.17
N HIS A 119 -4.07 4.68 22.98
CA HIS A 119 -4.28 4.06 21.68
C HIS A 119 -3.28 4.57 20.64
N LEU A 120 -2.79 3.66 19.78
CA LEU A 120 -1.89 4.00 18.66
C LEU A 120 -2.52 5.06 17.74
N THR A 121 -3.80 4.95 17.44
CA THR A 121 -4.49 5.90 16.56
C THR A 121 -4.54 7.32 17.13
N LEU A 122 -4.54 7.47 18.46
CA LEU A 122 -4.43 8.79 19.07
C LEU A 122 -3.03 9.38 18.86
N GLN A 123 -1.99 8.56 19.02
CA GLN A 123 -0.61 8.94 18.72
C GLN A 123 -0.41 9.30 17.23
N GLU A 124 -0.98 8.51 16.31
CA GLU A 124 -0.94 8.78 14.87
C GLU A 124 -1.65 10.11 14.52
N TYR A 125 -2.79 10.39 15.16
CA TYR A 125 -3.52 11.64 14.99
C TYR A 125 -2.74 12.85 15.50
N LEU A 126 -2.22 12.79 16.72
CA LEU A 126 -1.40 13.85 17.31
C LEU A 126 -0.11 14.09 16.50
N THR A 127 0.49 13.02 15.96
CA THR A 127 1.63 13.12 15.03
C THR A 127 1.24 13.84 13.75
N ALA A 128 0.10 13.50 13.16
CA ALA A 128 -0.42 14.17 11.96
C ALA A 128 -0.71 15.66 12.21
N GLN A 129 -1.27 16.00 13.38
CA GLN A 129 -1.53 17.37 13.80
C GLN A 129 -0.24 18.18 13.87
N TYR A 130 0.79 17.65 14.55
CA TYR A 130 2.11 18.28 14.63
C TYR A 130 2.68 18.63 13.24
N ILE A 131 2.63 17.68 12.30
CA ILE A 131 3.17 17.85 10.94
C ILE A 131 2.46 18.97 10.19
N VAL A 132 1.13 19.05 10.31
CA VAL A 132 0.33 20.09 9.66
C VAL A 132 0.64 21.45 10.25
N ASP A 133 0.69 21.56 11.58
CA ASP A 133 0.93 22.82 12.28
C ASP A 133 2.33 23.38 12.02
N HIS A 134 3.33 22.49 11.88
CA HIS A 134 4.72 22.86 11.61
C HIS A 134 5.08 22.86 10.11
N GLN A 135 4.09 22.67 9.23
CA GLN A 135 4.26 22.67 7.76
C GLN A 135 5.32 21.66 7.25
N GLN A 136 5.43 20.50 7.89
CA GLN A 136 6.48 19.51 7.62
C GLN A 136 6.11 18.48 6.53
N ILE A 137 5.26 18.86 5.57
CA ILE A 137 4.74 17.97 4.52
C ILE A 137 5.88 17.38 3.67
N GLN A 138 6.88 18.19 3.32
CA GLN A 138 8.01 17.74 2.51
C GLN A 138 8.89 16.74 3.28
N GLN A 139 9.15 16.99 4.57
CA GLN A 139 9.90 16.10 5.44
C GLN A 139 9.16 14.77 5.64
N LEU A 140 7.84 14.83 5.83
CA LEU A 140 6.99 13.64 5.92
C LEU A 140 7.15 12.75 4.68
N VAL A 141 7.01 13.33 3.48
CA VAL A 141 7.16 12.56 2.23
C VAL A 141 8.58 12.02 2.08
N THR A 142 9.60 12.87 2.29
CA THR A 142 11.01 12.51 2.08
C THR A 142 11.45 11.37 3.00
N ASN A 143 11.05 11.42 4.26
CA ASN A 143 11.56 10.51 5.28
C ASN A 143 10.69 9.26 5.47
N HIS A 144 9.39 9.35 5.19
CA HIS A 144 8.43 8.36 5.67
C HIS A 144 7.47 7.81 4.60
N LEU A 145 7.50 8.30 3.35
CA LEU A 145 6.56 7.86 2.32
C LEU A 145 6.54 6.35 2.13
N PHE A 146 7.67 5.65 2.21
CA PHE A 146 7.73 4.20 1.98
C PHE A 146 7.74 3.38 3.27
N ASP A 147 7.46 3.99 4.43
CA ASP A 147 7.29 3.32 5.71
C ASP A 147 5.80 3.05 5.97
N GLN A 148 5.43 1.77 6.03
CA GLN A 148 4.02 1.38 6.21
C GLN A 148 3.43 1.82 7.55
N ARG A 149 4.25 2.02 8.59
CA ARG A 149 3.78 2.52 9.90
C ARG A 149 3.21 3.92 9.79
N TRP A 150 3.71 4.72 8.85
CA TRP A 150 3.29 6.10 8.64
C TRP A 150 2.04 6.22 7.77
N ARG A 151 1.52 5.11 7.25
CA ARG A 151 0.40 5.11 6.30
C ARG A 151 -0.82 5.86 6.86
N GLU A 152 -1.22 5.62 8.11
CA GLU A 152 -2.38 6.31 8.69
C GLU A 152 -2.06 7.80 8.95
N VAL A 153 -0.82 8.14 9.33
CA VAL A 153 -0.39 9.54 9.47
C VAL A 153 -0.57 10.32 8.16
N PHE A 154 -0.19 9.75 7.00
CA PHE A 154 -0.45 10.39 5.70
C PHE A 154 -1.93 10.64 5.43
N LEU A 155 -2.80 9.70 5.81
CA LEU A 155 -4.26 9.85 5.64
C LEU A 155 -4.81 10.92 6.59
N LEU A 156 -4.35 10.94 7.83
CA LEU A 156 -4.77 11.92 8.83
C LEU A 156 -4.29 13.32 8.47
N VAL A 157 -3.03 13.48 8.05
CA VAL A 157 -2.49 14.76 7.53
C VAL A 157 -3.36 15.26 6.39
N SER A 158 -3.68 14.42 5.41
CA SER A 158 -4.53 14.83 4.27
C SER A 158 -5.94 15.28 4.69
N GLY A 159 -6.51 14.68 5.74
CA GLY A 159 -7.81 15.06 6.30
C GLY A 159 -7.76 16.30 7.20
N LEU A 160 -6.62 16.57 7.84
CA LEU A 160 -6.38 17.76 8.67
C LEU A 160 -6.06 19.00 7.82
N MET A 161 -5.44 18.82 6.65
CA MET A 161 -5.17 19.91 5.70
C MET A 161 -6.50 20.55 5.23
N ARG A 162 -6.83 21.72 5.79
CA ARG A 162 -8.04 22.50 5.44
C ARG A 162 -7.95 23.18 4.06
N GLY A 163 -6.82 23.02 3.37
CA GLY A 163 -6.52 23.47 2.01
C GLY A 163 -5.11 23.03 1.61
N SER A 164 -4.80 23.10 0.32
CA SER A 164 -3.45 22.81 -0.22
C SER A 164 -2.98 21.36 -0.06
N VAL A 165 -3.90 20.40 0.12
CA VAL A 165 -3.55 18.97 0.10
C VAL A 165 -2.91 18.57 -1.23
N GLU A 166 -3.16 19.33 -2.29
CA GLU A 166 -2.50 19.18 -3.58
C GLU A 166 -0.96 19.27 -3.49
N ILE A 167 -0.41 19.99 -2.50
CA ILE A 167 1.03 20.01 -2.24
C ILE A 167 1.50 18.62 -1.79
N LEU A 168 0.80 18.00 -0.83
CA LEU A 168 1.10 16.64 -0.38
C LEU A 168 0.98 15.65 -1.55
N LEU A 169 -0.10 15.73 -2.34
CA LEU A 169 -0.31 14.83 -3.48
C LEU A 169 0.79 15.00 -4.54
N ALA A 170 1.21 16.23 -4.83
CA ALA A 170 2.28 16.50 -5.78
C ALA A 170 3.66 15.99 -5.30
N GLU A 171 3.97 16.14 -4.00
CA GLU A 171 5.21 15.59 -3.43
C GLU A 171 5.22 14.05 -3.47
N ILE A 172 4.07 13.40 -3.18
CA ILE A 172 3.93 11.94 -3.32
C ILE A 172 4.11 11.51 -4.79
N GLU A 173 3.49 12.23 -5.74
CA GLU A 173 3.62 11.95 -7.18
C GLU A 173 5.08 12.01 -7.62
N LYS A 174 5.78 13.08 -7.24
CA LYS A 174 7.20 13.27 -7.55
C LYS A 174 8.06 12.13 -7.00
N ALA A 175 7.91 11.82 -5.70
CA ALA A 175 8.67 10.75 -5.06
C ALA A 175 8.33 9.36 -5.64
N ALA A 176 7.08 9.13 -6.05
CA ALA A 176 6.70 7.91 -6.76
C ALA A 176 7.45 7.82 -8.10
N ARG A 177 7.44 8.88 -8.90
CA ARG A 177 8.08 8.91 -10.22
C ARG A 177 9.58 8.60 -10.15
N GLU A 178 10.27 9.07 -9.11
CA GLU A 178 11.68 8.77 -8.87
C GLU A 178 11.99 7.27 -8.70
N LYS A 179 11.00 6.44 -8.33
CA LYS A 179 11.15 4.98 -8.27
C LYS A 179 11.23 4.34 -9.65
N ILE A 180 10.73 4.99 -10.70
CA ILE A 180 10.81 4.50 -12.08
C ILE A 180 12.15 4.95 -12.69
N ASN A 181 13.22 4.30 -12.24
CA ASN A 181 14.60 4.71 -12.48
C ASN A 181 15.35 3.85 -13.53
N THR A 182 14.83 2.69 -13.94
CA THR A 182 15.45 1.85 -14.97
C THR A 182 14.69 1.92 -16.31
N GLN A 183 15.40 1.63 -17.40
CA GLN A 183 14.79 1.58 -18.74
C GLN A 183 13.74 0.48 -18.84
N LYS A 184 13.91 -0.65 -18.14
CA LYS A 184 12.93 -1.75 -18.10
C LYS A 184 11.63 -1.31 -17.44
N LEU A 185 11.71 -0.62 -16.29
CA LEU A 185 10.52 -0.10 -15.60
C LEU A 185 9.79 0.95 -16.44
N ARG A 186 10.53 1.86 -17.09
CA ARG A 186 9.95 2.84 -18.02
C ARG A 186 9.29 2.17 -19.21
N GLY A 187 9.95 1.17 -19.81
CA GLY A 187 9.44 0.38 -20.91
C GLY A 187 8.14 -0.35 -20.57
N LEU A 188 8.05 -0.93 -19.36
CA LEU A 188 6.82 -1.58 -18.88
C LEU A 188 5.66 -0.58 -18.74
N ILE A 189 5.89 0.59 -18.16
CA ILE A 189 4.83 1.60 -17.99
C ILE A 189 4.41 2.19 -19.35
N PHE A 190 5.37 2.46 -20.24
CA PHE A 190 5.10 2.92 -21.59
C PHE A 190 4.30 1.87 -22.40
N TRP A 191 4.69 0.60 -22.32
CA TRP A 191 3.95 -0.50 -22.93
C TRP A 191 2.49 -0.51 -22.44
N ALA A 192 2.27 -0.38 -21.14
CA ALA A 192 0.93 -0.38 -20.56
C ALA A 192 0.08 0.80 -21.06
N GLU A 193 0.70 1.96 -21.24
CA GLU A 193 0.06 3.11 -21.86
C GLU A 193 -0.35 2.82 -23.30
N GLN A 194 0.55 2.29 -24.13
CA GLN A 194 0.25 2.00 -25.54
C GLN A 194 -0.85 0.95 -25.71
N ILE A 195 -0.78 -0.16 -24.97
CA ILE A 195 -1.71 -1.28 -25.13
C ILE A 195 -3.12 -0.96 -24.61
N THR A 196 -3.26 0.03 -23.72
CA THR A 196 -4.55 0.45 -23.15
C THR A 196 -5.11 1.74 -23.73
N LYS A 197 -4.31 2.49 -24.50
CA LYS A 197 -4.70 3.76 -25.12
C LYS A 197 -5.98 3.62 -25.94
N ASP A 198 -6.94 4.52 -25.74
CA ASP A 198 -8.22 4.55 -26.45
C ASP A 198 -9.03 3.24 -26.38
N SER A 199 -8.78 2.37 -25.39
CA SER A 199 -9.52 1.11 -25.25
C SER A 199 -10.99 1.36 -24.88
N ALA A 200 -11.89 0.52 -25.41
CA ALA A 200 -13.34 0.73 -25.36
C ALA A 200 -13.95 0.58 -23.95
N GLY A 201 -13.23 0.04 -22.97
CA GLY A 201 -13.73 -0.14 -21.60
C GLY A 201 -14.11 1.18 -20.92
N MET A 202 -15.11 1.14 -20.04
CA MET A 202 -15.61 2.32 -19.31
C MET A 202 -14.72 2.78 -18.15
N TYR A 203 -13.67 2.01 -17.82
CA TYR A 203 -12.78 2.30 -16.70
C TYR A 203 -11.83 3.46 -17.00
N LYS A 204 -11.40 4.15 -15.96
CA LYS A 204 -10.39 5.21 -16.07
C LYS A 204 -9.07 4.71 -16.66
N SER A 205 -8.40 5.56 -17.44
CA SER A 205 -7.15 5.20 -18.13
C SER A 205 -6.04 4.75 -17.18
N ALA A 206 -5.85 5.42 -16.04
CA ALA A 206 -4.85 5.02 -15.05
C ALA A 206 -5.13 3.62 -14.48
N ALA A 207 -6.40 3.29 -14.19
CA ALA A 207 -6.77 1.94 -13.74
C ALA A 207 -6.47 0.89 -14.81
N LYS A 208 -6.82 1.15 -16.07
CA LYS A 208 -6.51 0.25 -17.21
C LYS A 208 -5.01 -0.04 -17.33
N ARG A 209 -4.16 0.99 -17.26
CA ARG A 209 -2.69 0.85 -17.27
C ARG A 209 -2.20 -0.02 -16.11
N THR A 210 -2.68 0.23 -14.89
CA THR A 210 -2.32 -0.57 -13.71
C THR A 210 -2.71 -2.03 -13.86
N ILE A 211 -3.91 -2.32 -14.38
CA ILE A 211 -4.38 -3.70 -14.60
C ILE A 211 -3.56 -4.39 -15.69
N ALA A 212 -3.23 -3.70 -16.79
CA ALA A 212 -2.38 -4.24 -17.83
C ALA A 212 -1.01 -4.67 -17.28
N ILE A 213 -0.39 -3.83 -16.44
CA ILE A 213 0.86 -4.17 -15.75
C ILE A 213 0.65 -5.35 -14.81
N HIS A 214 -0.43 -5.36 -14.01
CA HIS A 214 -0.75 -6.47 -13.13
C HIS A 214 -0.83 -7.80 -13.90
N ILE A 215 -1.51 -7.82 -15.05
CA ILE A 215 -1.67 -9.03 -15.87
C ILE A 215 -0.31 -9.48 -16.41
N ALA A 216 0.50 -8.56 -16.94
CA ALA A 216 1.83 -8.87 -17.45
C ALA A 216 2.73 -9.48 -16.37
N LEU A 217 2.69 -8.94 -15.15
CA LEU A 217 3.54 -9.37 -14.04
C LEU A 217 3.02 -10.60 -13.29
N ASN A 218 1.71 -10.76 -13.17
CA ASN A 218 1.10 -11.93 -12.52
C ASN A 218 1.46 -13.22 -13.27
N ARG A 219 1.49 -13.16 -14.60
CA ARG A 219 1.95 -14.30 -15.42
C ARG A 219 3.43 -14.58 -15.28
N LYS A 220 4.28 -13.56 -15.03
CA LYS A 220 5.68 -13.78 -14.64
C LYS A 220 5.78 -14.56 -13.33
N LEU A 221 5.01 -14.22 -12.30
CA LEU A 221 5.03 -14.95 -11.02
C LEU A 221 4.62 -16.42 -11.16
N ASN A 222 3.70 -16.72 -12.07
CA ASN A 222 3.24 -18.09 -12.32
C ASN A 222 4.13 -18.84 -13.33
N LEU A 223 5.28 -18.30 -13.75
CA LEU A 223 6.16 -18.92 -14.76
C LEU A 223 7.67 -18.72 -14.46
N ASN A 224 8.03 -18.00 -13.39
CA ASN A 224 9.41 -17.67 -13.01
C ASN A 224 9.70 -18.12 -11.56
N PRO A 225 10.47 -19.19 -11.37
CA PRO A 225 10.70 -19.78 -10.05
C PRO A 225 12.00 -19.37 -9.32
N ILE A 226 13.02 -18.81 -10.02
CA ILE A 226 14.41 -18.66 -9.51
C ILE A 226 14.50 -17.70 -8.33
N GLN A 227 13.45 -16.95 -8.07
CA GLN A 227 13.40 -16.02 -6.95
C GLN A 227 12.41 -16.56 -5.93
N THR A 228 12.90 -17.48 -5.08
CA THR A 228 12.55 -17.59 -3.65
C THR A 228 11.28 -16.84 -3.30
N TYR A 229 10.10 -17.40 -3.61
CA TYR A 229 8.80 -16.82 -3.25
C TYR A 229 8.82 -15.28 -3.27
N ASP A 230 9.08 -14.66 -4.42
CA ASP A 230 9.41 -13.24 -4.54
C ASP A 230 8.35 -12.34 -3.88
N LEU A 231 8.59 -12.05 -2.60
CA LEU A 231 7.67 -11.37 -1.71
C LEU A 231 7.40 -9.97 -2.23
N ASN A 232 8.43 -9.35 -2.82
CA ASN A 232 8.38 -8.00 -3.37
C ASN A 232 7.44 -7.94 -4.57
N LEU A 233 7.52 -8.90 -5.50
CA LEU A 233 6.62 -8.91 -6.67
C LEU A 233 5.19 -9.29 -6.27
N ASN A 234 4.98 -10.22 -5.33
CA ASN A 234 3.65 -10.49 -4.79
C ASN A 234 3.02 -9.24 -4.16
N GLN A 235 3.78 -8.53 -3.35
CA GLN A 235 3.35 -7.29 -2.73
C GLN A 235 3.10 -6.19 -3.77
N THR A 236 3.93 -6.09 -4.81
CA THR A 236 3.74 -5.19 -5.96
C THR A 236 2.40 -5.45 -6.65
N LEU A 237 2.04 -6.71 -6.88
CA LEU A 237 0.76 -7.07 -7.49
C LEU A 237 -0.43 -6.71 -6.61
N ILE A 238 -0.30 -6.83 -5.29
CA ILE A 238 -1.32 -6.40 -4.33
C ILE A 238 -1.52 -4.89 -4.42
N PHE A 239 -0.45 -4.11 -4.39
CA PHE A 239 -0.53 -2.65 -4.53
C PHE A 239 -1.10 -2.23 -5.88
N ALA A 240 -0.75 -2.90 -6.98
CA ALA A 240 -1.34 -2.65 -8.29
C ALA A 240 -2.86 -2.88 -8.30
N ILE A 241 -3.33 -4.00 -7.73
CA ILE A 241 -4.78 -4.26 -7.60
C ILE A 241 -5.45 -3.17 -6.76
N ASN A 242 -4.92 -2.88 -5.57
CA ASN A 242 -5.50 -1.89 -4.66
C ASN A 242 -5.56 -0.51 -5.30
N LEU A 243 -4.51 -0.11 -6.02
CA LEU A 243 -4.46 1.13 -6.79
C LEU A 243 -5.55 1.15 -7.86
N SER A 244 -5.68 0.09 -8.65
CA SER A 244 -6.69 0.02 -9.73
C SER A 244 -8.13 0.16 -9.19
N CYS A 245 -8.45 -0.51 -8.08
CA CYS A 245 -9.74 -0.40 -7.40
C CYS A 245 -9.96 0.97 -6.76
N SER A 246 -8.90 1.61 -6.24
CA SER A 246 -8.99 2.95 -5.63
C SER A 246 -9.18 4.03 -6.70
N ILE A 247 -8.52 3.90 -7.85
CA ILE A 247 -8.72 4.82 -8.99
C ILE A 247 -10.15 4.71 -9.51
N ASP A 248 -10.66 3.49 -9.65
CA ASP A 248 -11.98 3.21 -10.22
C ASP A 248 -12.75 2.18 -9.39
N SER A 249 -13.68 2.67 -8.55
CA SER A 249 -14.47 1.82 -7.66
C SER A 249 -15.40 0.84 -8.38
N ASN A 250 -15.75 1.08 -9.65
CA ASN A 250 -16.54 0.12 -10.42
C ASN A 250 -15.73 -1.13 -10.73
N LEU A 251 -14.41 -0.98 -10.84
CA LEU A 251 -13.50 -2.09 -11.03
C LEU A 251 -13.51 -3.03 -9.83
N ASP A 252 -13.68 -2.55 -8.58
CA ASP A 252 -13.72 -3.46 -7.44
C ASP A 252 -14.90 -4.45 -7.52
N LYS A 253 -16.05 -4.00 -8.04
CA LYS A 253 -17.22 -4.86 -8.27
C LYS A 253 -16.94 -5.92 -9.34
N ASP A 254 -16.31 -5.51 -10.44
CA ASP A 254 -15.96 -6.42 -11.52
C ASP A 254 -14.77 -7.33 -11.19
N LEU A 255 -13.84 -6.88 -10.34
CA LEU A 255 -12.67 -7.63 -9.89
C LEU A 255 -13.01 -8.59 -8.73
N ASN A 256 -14.12 -8.38 -8.02
CA ASN A 256 -14.66 -9.40 -7.11
C ASN A 256 -15.03 -10.70 -7.84
N LEU A 257 -15.40 -10.64 -9.13
CA LEU A 257 -15.51 -11.81 -10.00
C LEU A 257 -14.13 -12.48 -10.23
N PHE A 258 -13.09 -11.68 -10.47
CA PHE A 258 -11.72 -12.17 -10.64
C PHE A 258 -11.13 -12.77 -9.35
N LYS A 259 -11.39 -12.16 -8.18
CA LYS A 259 -11.02 -12.68 -6.86
C LYS A 259 -11.79 -13.97 -6.53
N ALA A 260 -13.04 -14.11 -6.98
CA ALA A 260 -13.82 -15.35 -6.85
C ALA A 260 -13.22 -16.49 -7.69
N LEU A 261 -12.75 -16.21 -8.91
CA LEU A 261 -11.99 -17.15 -9.74
C LEU A 261 -10.65 -17.54 -9.10
N LYS A 262 -9.95 -16.61 -8.43
CA LYS A 262 -8.69 -16.88 -7.71
C LYS A 262 -8.87 -17.70 -6.42
N ARG A 263 -10.04 -17.63 -5.77
CA ARG A 263 -10.33 -18.26 -4.46
C ARG A 263 -10.89 -19.68 -4.53
N SER A 264 -11.49 -20.11 -5.64
CA SER A 264 -12.12 -21.45 -5.72
C SER A 264 -11.13 -22.62 -5.61
N ASN A 265 -9.81 -22.36 -5.64
CA ASN A 265 -8.79 -23.39 -5.80
C ASN A 265 -7.57 -23.24 -4.85
N GLY A 266 -7.81 -23.19 -3.54
CA GLY A 266 -6.75 -23.04 -2.52
C GLY A 266 -5.70 -24.17 -2.45
N SER A 267 -6.04 -25.40 -2.88
CA SER A 267 -5.08 -26.51 -2.98
C SER A 267 -4.07 -26.34 -4.13
N ILE A 268 -4.35 -25.43 -5.08
CA ILE A 268 -3.60 -25.25 -6.31
C ILE A 268 -2.39 -24.32 -6.16
N MET A 269 -2.40 -23.40 -5.19
CA MET A 269 -1.22 -22.55 -4.88
C MET A 269 0.03 -23.36 -4.46
N LYS A 270 -0.14 -24.60 -3.99
CA LYS A 270 0.97 -25.52 -3.72
C LYS A 270 1.45 -26.23 -5.01
N LEU A 271 0.56 -26.49 -5.96
CA LEU A 271 0.89 -27.09 -7.26
C LEU A 271 1.63 -26.09 -8.17
N ASP A 272 1.16 -24.83 -8.22
CA ASP A 272 1.78 -23.73 -8.97
C ASP A 272 3.26 -23.57 -8.60
N ARG A 273 3.57 -23.48 -7.30
CA ARG A 273 4.95 -23.36 -6.79
C ARG A 273 5.87 -24.50 -7.22
N ASN A 274 5.35 -25.70 -7.44
CA ASN A 274 6.16 -26.88 -7.74
C ASN A 274 6.43 -27.04 -9.23
N VAL A 275 5.44 -26.75 -10.09
CA VAL A 275 5.70 -26.62 -11.53
C VAL A 275 6.65 -25.49 -11.78
N ASP A 276 6.50 -24.38 -11.06
CA ASP A 276 7.46 -23.30 -11.09
C ASP A 276 8.85 -23.86 -10.68
N CYS A 277 9.10 -24.38 -9.47
CA CYS A 277 10.43 -24.91 -9.09
C CYS A 277 11.11 -25.88 -10.11
N ALA A 278 10.34 -26.65 -10.88
CA ALA A 278 10.89 -27.51 -11.94
C ALA A 278 11.51 -26.74 -13.12
N ILE A 279 11.00 -25.54 -13.47
CA ILE A 279 11.46 -24.67 -14.58
C ILE A 279 12.85 -24.08 -14.30
N ASP A 280 13.15 -23.83 -13.03
CA ASP A 280 14.40 -23.25 -12.57
C ASP A 280 15.59 -24.15 -12.68
N ILE A 281 15.40 -25.38 -12.21
CA ILE A 281 16.41 -26.41 -12.23
C ILE A 281 16.89 -26.57 -13.67
N VAL A 282 15.98 -26.51 -14.64
CA VAL A 282 16.35 -26.56 -16.06
C VAL A 282 17.18 -25.37 -16.52
N ARG A 283 16.94 -24.16 -15.96
CA ARG A 283 17.55 -22.91 -16.43
C ARG A 283 18.85 -22.53 -15.72
N THR A 284 19.10 -22.97 -14.49
CA THR A 284 20.27 -22.50 -13.70
C THR A 284 21.30 -23.55 -13.32
N SER A 285 20.99 -24.84 -13.38
CA SER A 285 21.94 -25.89 -12.98
C SER A 285 22.53 -26.67 -14.17
N GLY A 286 23.69 -27.31 -13.98
CA GLY A 286 24.29 -28.22 -14.97
C GLY A 286 23.54 -29.54 -15.06
N GLU A 287 23.57 -30.22 -16.21
CA GLU A 287 22.70 -31.37 -16.57
C GLU A 287 22.55 -32.45 -15.49
N GLU A 288 23.58 -32.71 -14.70
CA GLU A 288 23.59 -33.77 -13.69
C GLU A 288 22.92 -33.36 -12.36
N GLN A 289 23.07 -32.08 -11.97
CA GLN A 289 22.38 -31.47 -10.84
C GLN A 289 20.88 -31.34 -11.14
N ARG A 290 20.53 -31.14 -12.43
CA ARG A 290 19.14 -31.05 -12.90
C ARG A 290 18.31 -32.27 -12.58
N SER A 291 18.85 -33.47 -12.78
CA SER A 291 18.09 -34.72 -12.63
C SER A 291 17.70 -34.96 -11.16
N LYS A 292 18.65 -34.79 -10.22
CA LYS A 292 18.45 -35.13 -8.81
C LYS A 292 17.50 -34.18 -8.08
N GLU A 293 17.54 -32.89 -8.41
CA GLU A 293 16.68 -31.87 -7.80
C GLU A 293 15.24 -31.95 -8.36
N LEU A 294 15.08 -32.28 -9.64
CA LEU A 294 13.75 -32.53 -10.23
C LEU A 294 13.07 -33.75 -9.59
N ASP A 295 13.79 -34.86 -9.45
CA ASP A 295 13.25 -36.11 -8.88
C ASP A 295 12.76 -35.92 -7.43
N SER A 296 13.35 -34.97 -6.69
CA SER A 296 12.96 -34.63 -5.31
C SER A 296 11.73 -33.71 -5.20
N LEU A 297 11.42 -32.90 -6.23
CA LEU A 297 10.28 -31.96 -6.23
C LEU A 297 9.00 -32.58 -6.81
N LEU A 298 9.16 -33.65 -7.58
CA LEU A 298 8.16 -34.26 -8.45
C LEU A 298 7.25 -35.32 -7.78
N SER A 299 7.07 -35.27 -6.46
CA SER A 299 6.03 -36.08 -5.78
C SER A 299 4.60 -35.56 -6.00
N ILE A 300 4.42 -34.55 -6.86
CA ILE A 300 3.16 -33.91 -7.23
C ILE A 300 3.05 -33.93 -8.76
N ASP A 301 1.84 -34.20 -9.26
CA ASP A 301 1.52 -34.40 -10.67
C ASP A 301 1.83 -33.14 -11.51
N TYR A 302 2.96 -33.19 -12.24
CA TYR A 302 3.46 -32.12 -13.11
C TYR A 302 2.44 -31.76 -14.21
N GLU A 303 1.74 -32.76 -14.75
CA GLU A 303 0.76 -32.57 -15.82
C GLU A 303 -0.43 -31.75 -15.33
N GLU A 304 -0.91 -32.04 -14.12
CA GLU A 304 -2.02 -31.32 -13.49
C GLU A 304 -1.70 -29.83 -13.30
N ALA A 305 -0.48 -29.49 -12.90
CA ALA A 305 -0.09 -28.10 -12.70
C ALA A 305 0.09 -27.32 -14.01
N LEU A 306 0.58 -27.92 -15.10
CA LEU A 306 0.54 -27.25 -16.41
C LEU A 306 -0.89 -27.09 -16.94
N ASN A 307 -1.73 -28.11 -16.76
CA ASN A 307 -3.12 -28.07 -17.15
C ASN A 307 -3.86 -26.89 -16.47
N ILE A 308 -3.60 -26.68 -15.18
CA ILE A 308 -4.12 -25.55 -14.41
C ILE A 308 -3.65 -24.21 -14.98
N HIS A 309 -2.36 -24.07 -15.32
CA HIS A 309 -1.82 -22.82 -15.85
C HIS A 309 -2.44 -22.42 -17.19
N VAL A 310 -2.65 -23.41 -18.07
CA VAL A 310 -3.31 -23.24 -19.36
C VAL A 310 -4.79 -22.90 -19.17
N ASN A 311 -5.51 -23.62 -18.31
CA ASN A 311 -6.91 -23.34 -18.01
C ASN A 311 -7.14 -21.94 -17.44
N ARG A 312 -6.28 -21.49 -16.52
CA ARG A 312 -6.31 -20.10 -16.02
C ARG A 312 -6.02 -19.06 -17.10
N ALA A 313 -5.29 -19.43 -18.15
CA ALA A 313 -4.99 -18.51 -19.25
C ALA A 313 -6.24 -18.30 -20.11
N LEU A 314 -7.02 -19.37 -20.30
CA LEU A 314 -8.32 -19.35 -20.94
C LEU A 314 -9.35 -18.58 -20.09
N GLU A 315 -9.43 -18.83 -18.78
CA GLU A 315 -10.35 -18.09 -17.89
C GLU A 315 -10.05 -16.59 -17.83
N LEU A 316 -8.77 -16.21 -17.78
CA LEU A 316 -8.38 -14.81 -17.77
C LEU A 316 -8.89 -14.09 -19.02
N GLN A 317 -8.85 -14.73 -20.19
CA GLN A 317 -9.32 -14.12 -21.44
C GLN A 317 -10.80 -13.71 -21.37
N ILE A 318 -11.68 -14.54 -20.80
CA ILE A 318 -13.10 -14.21 -20.62
C ILE A 318 -13.25 -12.89 -19.82
N VAL A 319 -12.45 -12.75 -18.78
CA VAL A 319 -12.42 -11.54 -17.94
C VAL A 319 -11.89 -10.35 -18.74
N LEU A 320 -10.79 -10.51 -19.49
CA LEU A 320 -10.18 -9.43 -20.28
C LEU A 320 -11.10 -8.92 -21.39
N GLU A 321 -11.83 -9.82 -22.05
CA GLU A 321 -12.84 -9.45 -23.05
C GLU A 321 -13.99 -8.65 -22.45
N LYS A 322 -14.45 -9.03 -21.25
CA LYS A 322 -15.48 -8.27 -20.53
C LYS A 322 -14.97 -6.88 -20.15
N LEU A 323 -13.75 -6.79 -19.62
CA LEU A 323 -13.22 -5.52 -19.10
C LEU A 323 -12.83 -4.52 -20.22
N LYS A 324 -12.55 -5.00 -21.44
CA LYS A 324 -12.16 -4.18 -22.61
C LYS A 324 -11.04 -3.17 -22.30
N ILE A 325 -10.05 -3.59 -21.51
CA ILE A 325 -8.93 -2.73 -21.07
C ILE A 325 -7.88 -2.52 -22.15
N PHE A 326 -7.79 -3.44 -23.12
CA PHE A 326 -6.82 -3.41 -24.21
C PHE A 326 -7.45 -2.86 -25.50
N ARG A 327 -6.68 -2.08 -26.27
CA ARG A 327 -7.16 -1.39 -27.48
C ARG A 327 -7.43 -2.32 -28.67
N SER A 328 -6.59 -3.35 -28.84
CA SER A 328 -6.50 -4.09 -30.10
C SER A 328 -6.00 -5.54 -29.91
N LEU A 329 -6.38 -6.18 -28.81
CA LEU A 329 -6.04 -7.58 -28.57
C LEU A 329 -7.19 -8.48 -29.01
N GLU A 330 -6.97 -9.23 -30.08
CA GLU A 330 -7.83 -10.31 -30.53
C GLU A 330 -7.37 -11.62 -29.86
N PHE A 331 -8.17 -12.13 -28.93
CA PHE A 331 -7.80 -13.35 -28.18
C PHE A 331 -8.06 -14.63 -28.95
N THR A 332 -8.72 -14.61 -30.12
CA THR A 332 -9.07 -15.84 -30.86
C THR A 332 -7.85 -16.69 -31.19
N ASP A 333 -6.77 -16.08 -31.68
CA ASP A 333 -5.55 -16.82 -32.05
C ASP A 333 -4.76 -17.28 -30.81
N PHE A 334 -4.83 -16.49 -29.74
CA PHE A 334 -4.26 -16.82 -28.44
C PHE A 334 -4.93 -18.05 -27.81
N ILE A 335 -6.27 -18.09 -27.80
CA ILE A 335 -7.06 -19.22 -27.30
C ILE A 335 -6.75 -20.48 -28.08
N LYS A 336 -6.74 -20.41 -29.42
CA LYS A 336 -6.42 -21.57 -30.27
C LYS A 336 -5.04 -22.14 -29.95
N LYS A 337 -4.04 -21.29 -29.76
CA LYS A 337 -2.68 -21.70 -29.39
C LYS A 337 -2.63 -22.32 -28.00
N LEU A 338 -3.37 -21.79 -27.03
CA LEU A 338 -3.45 -22.37 -25.67
C LEU A 338 -4.18 -23.72 -25.65
N GLN A 339 -5.28 -23.88 -26.36
CA GLN A 339 -6.01 -25.15 -26.47
C GLN A 339 -5.17 -26.23 -27.17
N ALA A 340 -4.36 -25.84 -28.15
CA ALA A 340 -3.41 -26.75 -28.79
C ALA A 340 -2.33 -27.23 -27.81
N LEU A 341 -1.88 -26.35 -26.89
CA LEU A 341 -0.94 -26.71 -25.83
C LEU A 341 -1.59 -27.59 -24.75
N GLU A 342 -2.84 -27.31 -24.37
CA GLU A 342 -3.63 -28.14 -23.44
C GLU A 342 -3.74 -29.59 -23.94
N SER A 343 -3.90 -29.77 -25.25
CA SER A 343 -3.98 -31.10 -25.87
C SER A 343 -2.63 -31.82 -25.99
N ASN A 344 -1.51 -31.14 -25.75
CA ASN A 344 -0.16 -31.64 -25.96
C ASN A 344 0.74 -31.38 -24.74
N LEU A 345 0.22 -31.60 -23.54
CA LEU A 345 0.99 -31.44 -22.31
C LEU A 345 2.17 -32.44 -22.26
N PRO A 346 3.39 -31.98 -21.96
CA PRO A 346 4.53 -32.88 -21.82
C PRO A 346 4.38 -33.73 -20.56
N ARG A 347 4.69 -35.02 -20.67
CA ARG A 347 4.60 -35.94 -19.54
C ARG A 347 5.75 -35.77 -18.55
N GLN A 348 5.51 -36.14 -17.30
CA GLN A 348 6.52 -36.06 -16.24
C GLN A 348 7.75 -36.95 -16.49
N ASP A 349 7.62 -38.02 -17.27
CA ASP A 349 8.71 -38.93 -17.63
C ASP A 349 9.55 -38.45 -18.84
N GLN A 350 9.12 -37.40 -19.54
CA GLN A 350 9.83 -36.87 -20.69
C GLN A 350 11.11 -36.11 -20.31
N PRO A 351 12.07 -35.94 -21.24
CA PRO A 351 13.27 -35.15 -20.99
C PRO A 351 12.97 -33.73 -20.52
N VAL A 352 13.77 -33.27 -19.55
CA VAL A 352 13.76 -31.92 -18.97
C VAL A 352 13.69 -30.81 -20.03
N LYS A 353 14.41 -31.00 -21.14
CA LYS A 353 14.43 -30.06 -22.27
C LYS A 353 13.07 -29.89 -22.94
N ILE A 354 12.33 -30.98 -23.17
CA ILE A 354 10.99 -30.95 -23.79
C ILE A 354 10.03 -30.13 -22.92
N ARG A 355 10.10 -30.33 -21.60
CA ARG A 355 9.31 -29.58 -20.64
C ARG A 355 9.60 -28.08 -20.68
N VAL A 356 10.87 -27.67 -20.76
CA VAL A 356 11.21 -26.25 -20.86
C VAL A 356 10.85 -25.63 -22.18
N ASP A 357 11.07 -26.33 -23.29
CA ASP A 357 10.65 -25.85 -24.61
C ASP A 357 9.13 -25.57 -24.65
N PHE A 358 8.33 -26.39 -23.95
CA PHE A 358 6.89 -26.18 -23.79
C PHE A 358 6.55 -24.90 -23.01
N ILE A 359 7.24 -24.64 -21.90
CA ILE A 359 7.06 -23.43 -21.08
C ILE A 359 7.50 -22.18 -21.84
N GLU A 360 8.61 -22.25 -22.57
CA GLU A 360 9.09 -21.16 -23.43
C GLU A 360 8.10 -20.86 -24.56
N THR A 361 7.42 -21.89 -25.06
CA THR A 361 6.33 -21.73 -26.02
C THR A 361 5.17 -20.96 -25.39
N ILE A 362 4.76 -21.28 -24.16
CA ILE A 362 3.72 -20.53 -23.43
C ILE A 362 4.14 -19.07 -23.28
N ILE A 363 5.33 -18.79 -22.75
CA ILE A 363 5.84 -17.42 -22.56
C ILE A 363 5.86 -16.67 -23.90
N GLY A 364 6.35 -17.31 -24.97
CA GLY A 364 6.40 -16.73 -26.30
C GLY A 364 5.02 -16.38 -26.85
N ILE A 365 4.01 -17.22 -26.61
CA ILE A 365 2.61 -16.93 -26.97
C ILE A 365 2.12 -15.70 -26.20
N TRP A 366 2.35 -15.63 -24.89
CA TRP A 366 1.98 -14.47 -24.07
C TRP A 366 2.66 -13.18 -24.54
N CYS A 367 3.99 -13.20 -24.71
CA CYS A 367 4.73 -12.03 -25.16
C CYS A 367 4.22 -11.52 -26.51
N LYS A 368 3.98 -12.44 -27.46
CA LYS A 368 3.45 -12.10 -28.78
C LYS A 368 2.03 -11.53 -28.70
N THR A 369 1.14 -12.18 -27.94
CA THR A 369 -0.25 -11.72 -27.80
C THR A 369 -0.32 -10.35 -27.17
N PHE A 370 0.43 -10.10 -26.10
CA PHE A 370 0.40 -8.83 -25.38
C PHE A 370 1.40 -7.81 -25.91
N GLN A 371 2.14 -8.12 -26.99
CA GLN A 371 3.20 -7.25 -27.53
C GLN A 371 4.20 -6.81 -26.45
N LEU A 372 4.49 -7.73 -25.52
CA LEU A 372 5.41 -7.52 -24.41
C LEU A 372 6.83 -7.87 -24.85
N ASP A 373 7.78 -7.03 -24.45
CA ASP A 373 9.19 -7.38 -24.54
C ASP A 373 9.48 -8.58 -23.61
N PRO A 374 10.04 -9.69 -24.12
CA PRO A 374 10.49 -10.80 -23.27
C PRO A 374 11.42 -10.37 -22.14
N ASP A 375 12.20 -9.29 -22.30
CA ASP A 375 13.10 -8.79 -21.25
C ASP A 375 12.37 -8.20 -20.03
N TYR A 376 11.09 -7.82 -20.19
CA TYR A 376 10.23 -7.41 -19.07
C TYR A 376 9.89 -8.57 -18.12
N TRP A 377 10.19 -9.81 -18.51
CA TRP A 377 10.06 -10.98 -17.66
C TRP A 377 11.22 -11.13 -16.66
N ILE A 378 12.28 -10.33 -16.78
CA ILE A 378 13.50 -10.43 -15.96
C ILE A 378 13.75 -9.09 -15.26
N PHE A 379 13.07 -8.88 -14.13
CA PHE A 379 13.32 -7.78 -13.20
C PHE A 379 14.22 -8.25 -12.07
N SER A 380 15.16 -7.41 -11.66
CA SER A 380 15.92 -7.58 -10.42
C SER A 380 15.03 -7.34 -9.18
N GLN A 381 15.47 -7.82 -8.01
CA GLN A 381 14.81 -7.53 -6.73
C GLN A 381 14.67 -6.01 -6.48
N SER A 382 15.68 -5.24 -6.88
CA SER A 382 15.65 -3.78 -6.77
C SER A 382 14.56 -3.15 -7.64
N GLU A 383 14.38 -3.64 -8.87
CA GLU A 383 13.33 -3.16 -9.78
C GLU A 383 11.94 -3.56 -9.30
N GLN A 384 11.77 -4.76 -8.75
CA GLN A 384 10.51 -5.21 -8.17
C GLN A 384 10.13 -4.35 -6.96
N SER A 385 11.07 -4.11 -6.04
CA SER A 385 10.85 -3.24 -4.87
C SER A 385 10.54 -1.80 -5.27
N ALA A 386 11.24 -1.27 -6.29
CA ALA A 386 10.98 0.05 -6.83
C ALA A 386 9.58 0.15 -7.46
N LEU A 387 9.15 -0.87 -8.22
CA LEU A 387 7.81 -0.92 -8.80
C LEU A 387 6.71 -1.07 -7.74
N GLY A 388 6.95 -1.87 -6.69
CA GLY A 388 6.06 -1.97 -5.54
C GLY A 388 5.91 -0.64 -4.81
N SER A 389 7.03 0.07 -4.59
CA SER A 389 7.05 1.40 -4.00
C SER A 389 6.27 2.41 -4.87
N TYR A 390 6.43 2.34 -6.18
CA TYR A 390 5.69 3.18 -7.13
C TYR A 390 4.17 2.99 -7.01
N PHE A 391 3.69 1.73 -7.03
CA PHE A 391 2.26 1.46 -6.90
C PHE A 391 1.72 1.80 -5.51
N TYR A 392 2.49 1.52 -4.44
CA TYR A 392 2.13 1.91 -3.09
C TYR A 392 1.93 3.42 -2.96
N ALA A 393 2.88 4.22 -3.45
CA ALA A 393 2.79 5.68 -3.35
C ALA A 393 1.61 6.24 -4.16
N ASN A 394 1.35 5.71 -5.36
CA ASN A 394 0.17 6.07 -6.13
C ASN A 394 -1.13 5.66 -5.41
N GLU A 395 -1.18 4.48 -4.77
CA GLU A 395 -2.34 4.04 -3.99
C GLU A 395 -2.58 4.99 -2.81
N LEU A 396 -1.52 5.30 -2.06
CA LEU A 396 -1.57 6.22 -0.93
C LEU A 396 -2.02 7.61 -1.35
N MET A 397 -1.53 8.14 -2.49
CA MET A 397 -1.98 9.41 -3.04
C MET A 397 -3.50 9.43 -3.30
N VAL A 398 -4.07 8.36 -3.88
CA VAL A 398 -5.52 8.25 -4.07
C VAL A 398 -6.25 8.22 -2.72
N LYS A 399 -5.71 7.49 -1.73
CA LYS A 399 -6.30 7.41 -0.39
C LYS A 399 -6.24 8.75 0.35
N CYS A 400 -5.13 9.49 0.27
CA CYS A 400 -5.03 10.85 0.80
C CYS A 400 -6.07 11.77 0.15
N LYS A 401 -6.27 11.67 -1.16
CA LYS A 401 -7.34 12.42 -1.86
C LYS A 401 -8.73 12.05 -1.36
N GLU A 402 -8.99 10.79 -1.03
CA GLU A 402 -10.28 10.34 -0.46
C GLU A 402 -10.48 10.81 0.98
N SER A 403 -9.40 10.92 1.75
CA SER A 403 -9.40 11.40 3.14
C SER A 403 -9.46 12.93 3.26
N ALA A 404 -9.08 13.66 2.20
CA ALA A 404 -9.05 15.11 2.19
C ALA A 404 -10.45 15.74 2.19
N VAL A 405 -10.61 16.84 2.94
CA VAL A 405 -11.86 17.60 3.00
C VAL A 405 -12.19 18.25 1.65
N ARG A 406 -11.17 18.73 0.93
CA ARG A 406 -11.32 19.40 -0.36
C ARG A 406 -10.10 19.15 -1.23
N VAL A 407 -10.35 18.76 -2.49
CA VAL A 407 -9.34 18.67 -3.55
C VAL A 407 -9.87 19.36 -4.80
N SER A 408 -9.04 20.18 -5.44
CA SER A 408 -9.37 20.79 -6.73
C SER A 408 -9.59 19.73 -7.81
N PRO A 409 -10.78 19.65 -8.44
CA PRO A 409 -11.04 18.66 -9.48
C PRO A 409 -10.10 18.79 -10.68
N ARG A 410 -9.70 20.03 -11.01
CA ARG A 410 -8.74 20.30 -12.08
C ARG A 410 -7.36 19.73 -11.76
N ILE A 411 -6.82 20.04 -10.58
CA ILE A 411 -5.48 19.58 -10.18
C ILE A 411 -5.49 18.05 -10.02
N TRP A 412 -6.54 17.48 -9.44
CA TRP A 412 -6.69 16.03 -9.36
C TRP A 412 -6.68 15.38 -10.74
N LYS A 413 -7.40 15.94 -11.72
CA LYS A 413 -7.43 15.40 -13.08
C LYS A 413 -6.04 15.43 -13.74
N GLU A 414 -5.26 16.48 -13.48
CA GLU A 414 -3.88 16.59 -13.97
C GLU A 414 -2.96 15.53 -13.30
N LEU A 415 -3.07 15.32 -11.99
CA LEU A 415 -2.34 14.27 -11.27
C LEU A 415 -2.75 12.84 -11.70
N GLU A 416 -4.05 12.59 -11.81
CA GLU A 416 -4.63 11.30 -12.23
C GLU A 416 -4.21 10.94 -13.67
N ALA A 417 -4.11 11.94 -14.56
CA ALA A 417 -3.62 11.73 -15.91
C ALA A 417 -2.16 11.25 -15.94
N GLN A 418 -1.34 11.71 -14.98
CA GLN A 418 0.08 11.35 -14.84
C GLN A 418 0.31 10.01 -14.13
N MET A 419 -0.68 9.49 -13.39
CA MET A 419 -0.57 8.20 -12.71
C MET A 419 -0.28 7.06 -13.68
N VAL A 420 0.73 6.25 -13.39
CA VAL A 420 1.09 5.08 -14.20
C VAL A 420 1.36 5.48 -15.65
N THR A 421 2.09 6.59 -15.83
CA THR A 421 2.61 7.04 -17.13
C THR A 421 4.09 7.37 -16.98
N VAL A 422 4.80 7.43 -18.10
CA VAL A 422 6.16 7.98 -18.16
C VAL A 422 6.17 9.10 -19.18
N LYS A 423 6.92 10.17 -18.91
CA LYS A 423 7.15 11.20 -19.93
C LYS A 423 8.01 10.58 -21.03
N GLU A 424 7.64 10.80 -22.28
CA GLU A 424 8.51 10.50 -23.41
C GLU A 424 9.84 11.25 -23.19
N VAL A 425 10.95 10.49 -23.22
CA VAL A 425 12.31 11.03 -23.10
C VAL A 425 12.74 11.58 -24.44
#